data_AF-A0A7C6FDR5-F1
#
_entry.id   AF-A0A7C6FDR5-F1
#
_cell.length_a   1.000
_cell.length_b   1.000
_cell.length_c   1.000
_cell.angle_alpha   90.00
_cell.angle_beta   90.00
_cell.angle_gamma   90.00
#
_symmetry.space_group_name_H-M   'P 1'
#
loop_
_entity.id
_entity.type
_entity.pdbx_description
1 polymer ?
#
loop_
_entity_poly.entity_id
_entity_poly.type
_entity_poly.pdbx_seq_one_letter_code
_entity_poly.pdbx_strand_id
1 'polypeptide(L)' 'SFGVWQLKKFMGREYMGVVRSTFIISPEGKIAHMWTKVKVKNHVEEVKAKLAELRG' A
#
# COMPACT_ATOMS: atom_id res chain seq x y z
N SER A 1 -7.48 -11.00 4.71
CA SER A 1 -6.88 -9.87 5.46
C SER A 1 -5.83 -9.21 4.58
N PHE A 2 -5.81 -7.88 4.44
CA PHE A 2 -4.97 -7.12 3.49
C PHE A 2 -3.48 -6.98 3.91
N GLY A 3 -3.00 -7.77 4.87
CA GLY A 3 -1.59 -7.74 5.32
C GLY A 3 -1.12 -6.43 5.97
N VAL A 4 -2.04 -5.49 6.22
CA VAL A 4 -1.77 -4.13 6.71
C VAL A 4 -1.44 -4.09 8.20
N TRP A 5 -1.89 -5.08 8.96
CA TRP A 5 -1.64 -5.20 10.39
C TRP A 5 -0.37 -6.01 10.61
N GLN A 6 0.73 -5.33 10.93
CA GLN A 6 2.04 -5.96 11.10
C GLN A 6 2.66 -5.59 12.44
N LEU A 7 3.52 -6.47 12.94
CA LEU A 7 4.31 -6.22 14.14
C LEU A 7 5.36 -5.14 13.84
N LYS A 8 5.32 -4.05 14.60
CA LYS A 8 6.30 -2.96 14.54
C LYS A 8 7.15 -3.01 15.80
N LYS A 9 8.46 -2.83 15.62
CA LYS A 9 9.42 -2.68 16.72
C LYS A 9 9.91 -1.25 16.73
N PHE A 10 9.65 -0.52 17.82
CA PHE A 10 10.16 0.83 18.01
C PHE A 10 10.74 0.94 19.41
N MET A 11 12.01 1.35 19.49
CA MET A 11 12.72 1.57 20.76
C MET A 11 12.58 0.41 21.76
N GLY A 12 12.79 -0.83 21.28
CA GLY A 12 12.74 -2.03 22.12
C GLY A 12 11.34 -2.54 22.48
N ARG A 13 10.27 -1.85 22.07
CA ARG A 13 8.88 -2.29 22.27
C ARG A 13 8.28 -2.80 20.97
N GLU A 14 7.56 -3.92 21.05
CA GLU A 14 6.85 -4.53 19.93
C GLU A 14 5.35 -4.25 20.08
N TYR A 15 4.76 -3.70 19.03
CA TYR A 15 3.34 -3.37 18.99
C TYR A 15 2.81 -3.65 17.59
N MET A 16 1.58 -4.12 17.52
CA MET A 16 0.90 -4.26 16.25
C MET A 16 0.46 -2.88 15.76
N GLY A 17 0.63 -2.62 14.47
CA GLY A 17 0.21 -1.35 13.90
C GLY A 17 -0.08 -1.45 12.42
N VAL A 18 -0.87 -0.48 11.95
CA VAL A 18 -1.16 -0.33 10.52
C VAL A 18 0.09 0.13 9.79
N VAL A 19 0.51 -0.63 8.79
CA VAL A 19 1.55 -0.22 7.84
C VAL A 19 0.91 0.64 6.76
N ARG A 20 1.54 1.76 6.41
CA ARG A 20 1.02 2.61 5.34
C ARG A 20 1.06 1.83 4.02
N SER A 21 -0.12 1.64 3.44
CA SER A 21 -0.32 0.88 2.23
C SER A 21 -1.31 1.60 1.32
N THR A 22 -1.19 1.35 0.02
CA THR A 22 -2.10 1.89 -1.00
C THR A 22 -2.53 0.74 -1.89
N PHE A 23 -3.78 0.75 -2.34
CA PHE A 23 -4.36 -0.32 -3.15
C PHE A 23 -5.08 0.31 -4.34
N ILE A 24 -4.96 -0.29 -5.52
CA ILE A 24 -5.84 -0.03 -6.66
C ILE A 24 -6.81 -1.20 -6.73
N ILE A 25 -8.10 -0.89 -6.73
CA ILE A 25 -9.19 -1.86 -6.82
C ILE A 25 -9.82 -1.69 -8.21
N SER A 26 -9.90 -2.81 -8.93
CA SER A 26 -10.57 -2.91 -10.23
C SER A 26 -12.09 -2.79 -10.08
N PRO A 27 -12.83 -2.44 -11.15
CA PRO A 27 -14.30 -2.40 -11.13
C PRO A 27 -14.96 -3.72 -10.68
N GLU A 28 -14.28 -4.85 -10.89
CA GLU A 28 -14.73 -6.19 -10.48
C GLU A 28 -14.51 -6.46 -8.97
N GLY A 29 -14.06 -5.45 -8.20
CA GLY A 29 -13.80 -5.56 -6.77
C GLY A 29 -12.51 -6.31 -6.42
N LYS A 30 -11.66 -6.63 -7.41
CA LYS A 30 -10.37 -7.30 -7.20
C LYS A 30 -9.25 -6.29 -7.02
N ILE A 31 -8.25 -6.62 -6.20
CA ILE A 31 -7.03 -5.79 -6.07
C ILE A 31 -6.23 -5.91 -7.36
N ALA A 32 -6.14 -4.83 -8.12
CA ALA A 32 -5.33 -4.75 -9.33
C ALA A 32 -3.86 -4.46 -9.01
N HIS A 33 -3.61 -3.70 -7.94
CA HIS A 33 -2.25 -3.44 -7.46
C HIS A 33 -2.21 -3.05 -5.97
N MET A 34 -1.06 -3.25 -5.33
CA MET A 34 -0.85 -2.93 -3.92
C MET A 34 0.58 -2.44 -3.66
N TRP A 35 0.69 -1.38 -2.86
CA TRP A 35 1.95 -0.93 -2.27
C TRP A 35 1.89 -1.12 -0.76
N THR A 36 3.00 -1.55 -0.17
CA THR A 36 3.20 -1.63 1.29
C THR A 36 4.44 -0.84 1.69
N LYS A 37 4.51 -0.39 2.95
CA LYS A 37 5.62 0.42 3.47
C LYS A 37 5.89 1.69 2.63
N VAL A 38 4.81 2.34 2.21
CA VAL A 38 4.84 3.50 1.31
C VAL A 38 5.67 4.65 1.89
N LYS A 39 6.62 5.15 1.11
CA LYS A 39 7.30 6.44 1.34
C LYS A 39 6.50 7.54 0.65
N VAL A 40 6.26 8.67 1.32
CA VAL A 40 5.38 9.73 0.77
C VAL A 40 5.97 10.38 -0.49
N LYS A 41 7.29 10.58 -0.50
CA LYS A 41 7.98 11.26 -1.60
C LYS A 41 7.74 10.49 -2.90
N ASN A 42 7.21 11.18 -3.91
CA ASN A 42 6.91 10.67 -5.26
C ASN A 42 5.83 9.59 -5.36
N HIS A 43 5.22 9.14 -4.24
CA HIS A 43 4.21 8.08 -4.27
C HIS A 43 3.00 8.39 -5.13
N VAL A 44 2.58 9.67 -5.16
CA VAL A 44 1.46 10.10 -6.00
C VAL A 44 1.74 9.85 -7.48
N GLU A 45 2.97 10.11 -7.93
CA GLU A 45 3.36 9.89 -9.31
C GLU A 45 3.49 8.39 -9.63
N GLU A 46 4.01 7.59 -8.69
CA GLU A 46 4.02 6.12 -8.82
C GLU A 46 2.59 5.54 -8.96
N VAL A 47 1.65 6.02 -8.14
CA VAL A 47 0.26 5.59 -8.20
C VAL A 47 -0.39 6.02 -9.53
N LYS A 48 -0.17 7.26 -9.98
CA LYS A 48 -0.69 7.74 -11.27
C LYS A 48 -0.14 6.93 -12.45
N ALA A 49 1.17 6.69 -12.48
CA ALA A 49 1.81 5.89 -13.52
C ALA A 49 1.22 4.48 -13.55
N LYS A 50 1.09 3.84 -12.39
CA LYS A 50 0.52 2.49 -12.31
C LYS A 50 -0.95 2.45 -12.71
N LEU A 51 -1.72 3.48 -12.37
CA LEU A 51 -3.10 3.59 -12.81
C LEU A 51 -3.21 3.75 -14.33
N ALA A 52 -2.28 4.47 -14.96
CA ALA A 52 -2.24 4.60 -16.42
C ALA A 52 -1.90 3.26 -17.09
N GLU A 53 -0.90 2.53 -16.58
CA GLU A 53 -0.56 1.18 -17.05
C GLU A 53 -1.75 0.21 -16.96
N LEU A 54 -2.54 0.27 -15.88
CA LEU A 54 -3.68 -0.62 -15.66
C LEU A 54 -4.91 -0.25 -16.51
N ARG A 55 -4.92 0.93 -17.13
CA ARG A 55 -5.99 1.39 -18.03
C ARG A 55 -5.69 1.12 -19.50
N GLY A 56 -4.42 0.87 -19.84
CA GLY A 56 -3.98 0.47 -21.18
C GLY A 56 -4.09 -1.04 -21.37
#